data_AF-A0A532E0S9-F1
#
_entry.id   AF-A0A532E0S9-F1
#
_cell.length_a   1.000
_cell.length_b   1.000
_cell.length_c   1.000
_cell.angle_alpha   90.00
_cell.angle_beta   90.00
_cell.angle_gamma   90.00
#
_symmetry.space_group_name_H-M   'P 1'
#
loop_
_entity.id
_entity.type
_entity.pdbx_description
1 polymer ?
#
loop_
_entity_poly.entity_id
_entity_poly.type
_entity_poly.pdbx_seq_one_letter_code
_entity_poly.pdbx_strand_id
1 'polypeptide(L)'
;MKSVVVFMLFAVLAMPQQAFAAIGCTLSNPAEDLKYLYPEMTTYKEDLNEFPLLKDGTELFRALRERLGSDLDPIYETYETPYTVYSVFKGQQKIGVVHGVNVPGKGGVIQVFLSMDPQTGEIRRFFFQRLESPAARQLRSKEFLSQFEGLTLGDFYKHDYYATVDPGAKADKVAAITPPVFEVSGRPDYEASLRGIRKNLILVDFFVYGKKFEPYFERAKQATEKAKARKE
;
A
#
# COMPACT_ATOMS: atom_id res chain seq x y z
N MET A 1 30.06 -0.45 -50.86
CA MET A 1 28.96 -1.23 -50.25
C MET A 1 29.27 -1.77 -48.85
N LYS A 2 30.52 -2.12 -48.51
CA LYS A 2 30.87 -2.58 -47.14
C LYS A 2 30.78 -1.49 -46.06
N SER A 3 31.03 -0.22 -46.40
CA SER A 3 31.02 0.90 -45.44
C SER A 3 29.63 1.41 -45.04
N VAL A 4 28.59 1.12 -45.84
CA VAL A 4 27.20 1.53 -45.55
C VAL A 4 26.55 0.61 -44.52
N VAL A 5 26.92 -0.68 -44.53
CA VAL A 5 26.42 -1.68 -43.58
C VAL A 5 26.95 -1.42 -42.15
N VAL A 6 28.18 -0.90 -42.02
CA VAL A 6 28.79 -0.60 -40.71
C VAL A 6 28.12 0.62 -40.05
N PHE A 7 27.70 1.61 -40.82
CA PHE A 7 27.01 2.79 -40.28
C PHE A 7 25.58 2.47 -39.80
N MET A 8 24.91 1.50 -40.43
CA MET A 8 23.56 1.07 -40.04
C MET A 8 23.57 0.24 -38.75
N LEU A 9 24.66 -0.48 -38.45
CA LEU A 9 24.81 -1.28 -37.24
C LEU A 9 25.05 -0.43 -35.98
N PHE A 10 25.67 0.76 -36.12
CA PHE A 10 25.89 1.68 -35.01
C PHE A 10 24.65 2.50 -34.62
N ALA A 11 23.70 2.70 -35.55
CA ALA A 11 22.47 3.44 -35.27
C ALA A 11 21.46 2.67 -34.39
N VAL A 12 21.52 1.32 -34.39
CA VAL A 12 20.63 0.48 -33.58
C VAL A 12 21.05 0.44 -32.10
N LEU A 13 22.34 0.64 -31.81
CA LEU A 13 22.87 0.66 -30.44
C LEU A 13 22.71 2.02 -29.72
N ALA A 14 22.29 3.06 -30.44
CA ALA A 14 22.08 4.40 -29.90
C ALA A 14 20.61 4.69 -29.51
N MET A 15 19.73 3.69 -29.54
CA MET A 15 18.38 3.87 -28.98
C MET A 15 18.50 4.00 -27.46
N PRO A 16 18.05 5.12 -26.86
CA PRO A 16 18.04 5.27 -25.42
C PRO A 16 17.13 4.17 -24.86
N GLN A 17 17.73 3.18 -24.22
CA GLN A 17 16.99 2.28 -23.37
C GLN A 17 16.43 3.14 -22.24
N GLN A 18 15.13 3.44 -22.31
CA GLN A 18 14.42 3.99 -21.17
C GLN A 18 14.46 2.91 -20.09
N ALA A 19 15.51 2.96 -19.27
CA ALA A 19 15.54 2.26 -18.01
C ALA A 19 14.48 2.94 -17.15
N PHE A 20 13.25 2.45 -17.24
CA PHE A 20 12.23 2.69 -16.23
C PHE A 20 12.73 1.98 -14.98
N ALA A 21 13.56 2.67 -14.20
CA ALA A 21 13.81 2.27 -12.83
C ALA A 21 12.45 2.26 -12.16
N ALA A 22 11.96 1.05 -11.84
CA ALA A 22 10.73 0.90 -11.10
C ALA A 22 10.88 1.70 -9.80
N ILE A 23 9.97 2.64 -9.58
CA ILE A 23 10.03 3.52 -8.42
C ILE A 23 9.55 2.72 -7.21
N GLY A 24 10.47 1.96 -6.61
CA GLY A 24 10.24 1.24 -5.38
C GLY A 24 9.92 2.21 -4.23
N CYS A 25 9.13 1.74 -3.26
CA CYS A 25 8.88 2.47 -2.04
C CYS A 25 9.82 1.95 -0.94
N THR A 26 10.95 2.62 -0.75
CA THR A 26 11.91 2.37 0.34
C THR A 26 11.89 3.53 1.32
N LEU A 27 12.18 3.25 2.59
CA LEU A 27 12.43 4.32 3.56
C LEU A 27 13.66 5.12 3.13
N SER A 28 13.59 6.45 3.26
CA SER A 28 14.69 7.36 2.96
C SER A 28 15.89 7.16 3.90
N ASN A 29 15.65 6.89 5.20
CA ASN A 29 16.69 6.51 6.15
C ASN A 29 16.20 5.35 7.04
N PRO A 30 16.25 4.10 6.56
CA PRO A 30 15.64 2.97 7.26
C PRO A 30 16.12 2.82 8.71
N ALA A 31 17.43 2.98 8.98
CA ALA A 31 17.97 2.80 10.32
C ALA A 31 17.40 3.82 11.33
N GLU A 32 17.34 5.10 10.96
CA GLU A 32 16.82 6.16 11.82
C GLU A 32 15.29 6.10 11.94
N ASP A 33 14.59 5.95 10.81
CA ASP A 33 13.13 5.88 10.75
C ASP A 33 12.61 4.70 11.58
N LEU A 34 13.21 3.52 11.44
CA LEU A 34 12.84 2.34 12.21
C LEU A 34 13.17 2.50 13.69
N LYS A 35 14.30 3.15 14.04
CA LYS A 35 14.67 3.40 15.43
C LYS A 35 13.71 4.37 16.11
N TYR A 36 13.20 5.35 15.37
CA TYR A 36 12.14 6.24 15.85
C TYR A 36 10.81 5.51 16.08
N LEU A 37 10.43 4.62 15.15
CA LEU A 37 9.19 3.84 15.27
C LEU A 37 9.27 2.76 16.38
N TYR A 38 10.46 2.17 16.57
CA TYR A 38 10.73 1.09 17.53
C TYR A 38 12.00 1.40 18.32
N PRO A 39 11.93 2.24 19.36
CA PRO A 39 13.11 2.65 20.14
C PRO A 39 13.91 1.49 20.72
N GLU A 40 13.26 0.37 21.01
CA GLU A 40 13.85 -0.86 21.54
C GLU A 40 14.47 -1.78 20.48
N MET A 41 14.42 -1.43 19.18
CA MET A 41 15.00 -2.25 18.13
C MET A 41 16.51 -2.39 18.29
N THR A 42 17.01 -3.57 17.95
CA THR A 42 18.44 -3.90 17.89
C THR A 42 18.92 -4.10 16.46
N THR A 43 18.05 -4.59 15.56
CA THR A 43 18.36 -4.81 14.15
C THR A 43 17.08 -4.83 13.32
N TYR A 44 17.23 -4.83 12.00
CA TYR A 44 16.13 -5.00 11.06
C TYR A 44 16.61 -5.77 9.82
N LYS A 45 15.67 -6.34 9.08
CA LYS A 45 15.90 -7.03 7.80
C LYS A 45 15.07 -6.36 6.72
N GLU A 46 15.66 -6.15 5.56
CA GLU A 46 14.98 -5.69 4.35
C GLU A 46 14.72 -6.89 3.44
N ASP A 47 13.46 -7.05 3.02
CA ASP A 47 13.03 -8.06 2.07
C ASP A 47 12.43 -7.36 0.84
N LEU A 48 13.08 -7.52 -0.31
CA LEU A 48 12.60 -7.02 -1.60
C LEU A 48 11.62 -8.04 -2.20
N ASN A 49 10.37 -7.65 -2.36
CA ASN A 49 9.30 -8.48 -2.91
C ASN A 49 8.89 -7.94 -4.28
N GLU A 50 8.92 -8.81 -5.29
CA GLU A 50 8.51 -8.50 -6.65
C GLU A 50 7.61 -9.64 -7.12
N PHE A 51 6.42 -9.33 -7.65
CA PHE A 51 5.50 -10.37 -8.11
C PHE A 51 6.15 -11.34 -9.12
N PRO A 52 6.97 -10.92 -10.10
CA PRO A 52 7.65 -11.84 -11.03
C PRO A 52 8.53 -12.90 -10.35
N LEU A 53 9.03 -12.63 -9.14
CA LEU A 53 9.90 -13.52 -8.39
C LEU A 53 9.13 -14.45 -7.44
N LEU A 54 7.83 -14.22 -7.25
CA LEU A 54 6.97 -15.05 -6.43
C LEU A 54 6.37 -16.20 -7.25
N LYS A 55 6.29 -17.39 -6.64
CA LYS A 55 5.72 -18.59 -7.29
C LYS A 55 4.30 -18.37 -7.79
N ASP A 56 3.50 -17.59 -7.07
CA ASP A 56 2.11 -17.24 -7.35
C ASP A 56 1.94 -15.75 -7.74
N GLY A 57 3.01 -15.12 -8.22
CA GLY A 57 3.06 -13.68 -8.54
C GLY A 57 1.90 -13.16 -9.37
N THR A 58 1.63 -13.79 -10.52
CA THR A 58 0.54 -13.38 -11.43
C THR A 58 -0.82 -13.44 -10.75
N GLU A 59 -1.06 -14.45 -9.91
CA GLU A 59 -2.30 -14.60 -9.16
C GLU A 59 -2.43 -13.51 -8.10
N LEU A 60 -1.37 -13.28 -7.32
CA LEU A 60 -1.34 -12.24 -6.29
C LEU A 60 -1.50 -10.83 -6.88
N PHE A 61 -0.92 -10.56 -8.05
CA PHE A 61 -1.08 -9.27 -8.72
C PHE A 61 -2.51 -9.02 -9.20
N ARG A 62 -3.17 -10.05 -9.76
CA ARG A 62 -4.60 -9.96 -10.10
C ARG A 62 -5.45 -9.79 -8.83
N ALA A 63 -5.14 -10.54 -7.79
CA ALA A 63 -5.78 -10.47 -6.49
C ALA A 63 -5.64 -9.10 -5.82
N LEU A 64 -4.52 -8.40 -6.04
CA LEU A 64 -4.30 -7.03 -5.57
C LEU A 64 -5.34 -6.07 -6.15
N ARG A 65 -5.54 -6.06 -7.48
CA ARG A 65 -6.54 -5.21 -8.14
C ARG A 65 -7.94 -5.47 -7.58
N GLU A 66 -8.30 -6.74 -7.44
CA GLU A 66 -9.60 -7.15 -6.91
C GLU A 66 -9.82 -6.67 -5.47
N ARG A 67 -8.83 -6.88 -4.58
CA ARG A 67 -8.90 -6.49 -3.17
C ARG A 67 -8.82 -4.98 -2.97
N LEU A 68 -8.22 -4.25 -3.90
CA LEU A 68 -8.16 -2.79 -3.84
C LEU A 68 -9.49 -2.15 -4.27
N GLY A 69 -10.27 -2.83 -5.11
CA GLY A 69 -11.56 -2.34 -5.59
C GLY A 69 -11.48 -1.22 -6.62
N SER A 70 -10.28 -0.97 -7.17
CA SER A 70 -10.01 0.03 -8.20
C SER A 70 -8.96 -0.48 -9.18
N ASP A 71 -8.76 0.23 -10.29
CA ASP A 71 -7.65 -0.05 -11.19
C ASP A 71 -6.29 0.18 -10.51
N LEU A 72 -5.29 -0.56 -11.00
CA LEU A 72 -3.90 -0.39 -10.60
C LEU A 72 -3.28 0.73 -11.43
N ASP A 73 -2.51 1.59 -10.76
CA ASP A 73 -1.79 2.66 -11.40
C ASP A 73 -0.67 2.11 -12.30
N PRO A 74 -0.59 2.53 -13.58
CA PRO A 74 0.35 1.96 -14.53
C PRO A 74 1.80 2.38 -14.30
N ILE A 75 2.08 3.29 -13.36
CA ILE A 75 3.42 3.79 -13.05
C ILE A 75 3.89 3.21 -11.71
N TYR A 76 3.04 3.26 -10.69
CA TYR A 76 3.41 2.94 -9.30
C TYR A 76 2.95 1.54 -8.85
N GLU A 77 2.17 0.83 -9.67
CA GLU A 77 1.53 -0.44 -9.31
C GLU A 77 1.61 -1.44 -10.48
N THR A 78 2.77 -1.52 -11.11
CA THR A 78 3.04 -2.49 -12.17
C THR A 78 3.35 -3.87 -11.59
N TYR A 79 3.32 -4.89 -12.44
CA TYR A 79 3.69 -6.26 -12.05
C TYR A 79 5.15 -6.31 -11.54
N GLU A 80 6.03 -5.55 -12.17
CA GLU A 80 7.47 -5.48 -11.89
C GLU A 80 7.82 -4.48 -10.77
N THR A 81 6.84 -3.84 -10.13
CA THR A 81 7.12 -2.87 -9.07
C THR A 81 7.75 -3.58 -7.86
N PRO A 82 8.93 -3.13 -7.39
CA PRO A 82 9.56 -3.69 -6.19
C PRO A 82 8.96 -3.12 -4.91
N TYR A 83 8.67 -4.00 -3.96
CA TYR A 83 8.11 -3.70 -2.65
C TYR A 83 9.08 -4.09 -1.54
N THR A 84 9.65 -3.10 -0.85
CA THR A 84 10.58 -3.36 0.25
C THR A 84 9.83 -3.44 1.58
N VAL A 85 9.89 -4.61 2.22
CA VAL A 85 9.33 -4.85 3.54
C VAL A 85 10.45 -4.88 4.58
N TYR A 86 10.29 -4.14 5.66
CA TYR A 86 11.22 -4.10 6.77
C TYR A 86 10.69 -4.95 7.93
N SER A 87 11.36 -6.04 8.28
CA SER A 87 11.12 -6.78 9.53
C SER A 87 12.01 -6.20 10.64
N VAL A 88 11.42 -5.74 11.73
CA VAL A 88 12.13 -5.09 12.85
C VAL A 88 12.28 -6.05 14.02
N PHE A 89 13.47 -6.09 14.64
CA PHE A 89 13.81 -7.06 15.68
C PHE A 89 14.37 -6.42 16.95
N LYS A 90 14.04 -7.03 18.10
CA LYS A 90 14.71 -6.86 19.39
C LYS A 90 15.33 -8.20 19.79
N GLY A 91 16.65 -8.30 19.70
CA GLY A 91 17.33 -9.59 19.73
C GLY A 91 16.84 -10.47 18.57
N GLN A 92 16.33 -11.66 18.89
CA GLN A 92 15.74 -12.59 17.90
C GLN A 92 14.22 -12.42 17.72
N GLN A 93 13.56 -11.63 18.57
CA GLN A 93 12.12 -11.43 18.49
C GLN A 93 11.80 -10.40 17.41
N LYS A 94 10.98 -10.77 16.42
CA LYS A 94 10.36 -9.81 15.51
C LYS A 94 9.33 -8.99 16.30
N ILE A 95 9.51 -7.68 16.34
CA ILE A 95 8.65 -6.75 17.10
C ILE A 95 7.81 -5.83 16.21
N GLY A 96 8.09 -5.82 14.90
CA GLY A 96 7.42 -4.93 13.96
C GLY A 96 7.61 -5.34 12.50
N VAL A 97 6.67 -4.88 11.68
CA VAL A 97 6.77 -4.88 10.22
C VAL A 97 6.54 -3.46 9.74
N VAL A 98 7.39 -2.94 8.85
CA VAL A 98 7.19 -1.63 8.22
C VAL A 98 7.21 -1.80 6.72
N HIS A 99 6.27 -1.16 6.03
CA HIS A 99 6.17 -1.22 4.58
C HIS A 99 5.63 0.11 4.04
N GLY A 100 6.11 0.49 2.87
CA GLY A 100 5.72 1.71 2.17
C GLY A 100 5.04 1.40 0.85
N VAL A 101 4.12 2.26 0.42
CA VAL A 101 3.56 2.23 -0.93
C VAL A 101 3.44 3.62 -1.53
N ASN A 102 3.59 3.68 -2.85
CA ASN A 102 3.38 4.88 -3.66
C ASN A 102 1.95 4.88 -4.22
N VAL A 103 1.22 5.99 -4.13
CA VAL A 103 -0.07 6.18 -4.81
C VAL A 103 -0.10 7.52 -5.53
N PRO A 104 -0.83 7.64 -6.66
CA PRO A 104 -0.98 8.92 -7.33
C PRO A 104 -1.79 9.88 -6.43
N GLY A 105 -1.25 11.08 -6.23
CA GLY A 105 -1.93 12.21 -5.63
C GLY A 105 -2.02 13.38 -6.61
N LYS A 106 -2.76 14.42 -6.20
CA LYS A 106 -3.02 15.61 -7.00
C LYS A 106 -1.75 16.40 -7.32
N GLY A 107 -0.83 16.51 -6.37
CA GLY A 107 0.44 17.22 -6.53
C GLY A 107 1.60 16.33 -6.98
N GLY A 108 1.39 15.03 -7.16
CA GLY A 108 2.44 14.06 -7.45
C GLY A 108 2.28 12.80 -6.61
N VAL A 109 3.38 12.06 -6.42
CA VAL A 109 3.35 10.81 -5.65
C VAL A 109 3.08 11.08 -4.16
N ILE A 110 2.20 10.28 -3.58
CA ILE A 110 2.00 10.17 -2.13
C ILE A 110 2.67 8.87 -1.69
N GLN A 111 3.55 8.96 -0.69
CA GLN A 111 4.22 7.81 -0.09
C GLN A 111 3.64 7.53 1.28
N VAL A 112 2.87 6.44 1.38
CA VAL A 112 2.19 5.99 2.59
C VAL A 112 3.00 4.87 3.23
N PHE A 113 3.41 5.07 4.48
CA PHE A 113 4.08 4.05 5.27
C PHE A 113 3.23 3.62 6.46
N LEU A 114 3.23 2.33 6.71
CA LEU A 114 2.61 1.71 7.88
C LEU A 114 3.67 0.97 8.66
N SER A 115 3.65 1.15 9.98
CA SER A 115 4.25 0.21 10.92
C SER A 115 3.14 -0.65 11.51
N MET A 116 3.36 -1.95 11.60
CA MET A 116 2.35 -2.93 11.98
C MET A 116 2.89 -3.94 12.99
N ASP A 117 1.98 -4.49 13.77
CA ASP A 117 2.26 -5.63 14.63
C ASP A 117 2.56 -6.89 13.80
N PRO A 118 3.67 -7.60 14.08
CA PRO A 118 4.11 -8.74 13.28
C PRO A 118 3.21 -9.98 13.41
N GLN A 119 2.31 -10.04 14.40
CA GLN A 119 1.42 -11.17 14.63
C GLN A 119 -0.02 -10.83 14.30
N THR A 120 -0.53 -9.69 14.80
CA THR A 120 -1.93 -9.30 14.62
C THR A 120 -2.16 -8.70 13.23
N GLY A 121 -1.17 -7.99 12.68
CA GLY A 121 -1.31 -7.18 11.48
C GLY A 121 -1.99 -5.83 11.73
N GLU A 122 -2.16 -5.46 13.00
CA GLU A 122 -2.71 -4.15 13.39
C GLU A 122 -1.73 -3.03 13.06
N ILE A 123 -2.24 -1.93 12.52
CA ILE A 123 -1.48 -0.70 12.33
C ILE A 123 -1.07 -0.16 13.70
N ARG A 124 0.24 0.01 13.90
CA ARG A 124 0.80 0.70 15.07
C ARG A 124 0.98 2.19 14.81
N ARG A 125 1.43 2.56 13.61
CA ARG A 125 1.50 3.95 13.14
C ARG A 125 1.37 4.05 11.63
N PHE A 126 0.70 5.10 11.20
CA PHE A 126 0.62 5.55 9.81
C PHE A 126 1.34 6.90 9.68
N PHE A 127 2.15 7.06 8.64
CA PHE A 127 2.78 8.33 8.31
C PHE A 127 3.04 8.47 6.81
N PHE A 128 3.30 9.70 6.38
CA PHE A 128 3.72 10.01 5.01
C PHE A 128 5.22 10.31 4.98
N GLN A 129 5.97 9.65 4.10
CA GLN A 129 7.35 10.05 3.82
C GLN A 129 7.41 11.18 2.78
N ARG A 130 6.51 11.14 1.80
CA ARG A 130 6.28 12.20 0.81
C ARG A 130 4.78 12.41 0.63
N LEU A 131 4.38 13.68 0.61
CA LEU A 131 3.00 14.10 0.37
C LEU A 131 3.04 15.56 -0.09
N GLU A 132 2.87 15.73 -1.40
CA GLU A 132 2.72 17.02 -2.09
C GLU A 132 1.23 17.24 -2.32
N SER A 133 0.58 17.86 -1.35
CA SER A 133 -0.87 18.06 -1.32
C SER A 133 -1.22 19.45 -0.78
N PRO A 134 -2.25 20.12 -1.31
CA PRO A 134 -2.83 21.31 -0.68
C PRO A 134 -3.31 21.07 0.76
N ALA A 135 -3.66 19.83 1.11
CA ALA A 135 -4.09 19.41 2.44
C ALA A 135 -2.97 18.74 3.27
N ALA A 136 -1.71 18.92 2.85
CA ALA A 136 -0.53 18.27 3.46
C ALA A 136 -0.43 18.45 4.98
N ARG A 137 -0.78 19.63 5.50
CA ARG A 137 -0.71 19.91 6.94
C ARG A 137 -1.79 19.14 7.71
N GLN A 138 -3.00 19.13 7.17
CA GLN A 138 -4.18 18.47 7.74
C GLN A 138 -4.01 16.94 7.74
N LEU A 139 -3.53 16.39 6.64
CA LEU A 139 -3.26 14.96 6.49
C LEU A 139 -2.08 14.49 7.34
N ARG A 140 -1.14 15.37 7.70
CA ARG A 140 -0.04 15.04 8.63
C ARG A 140 -0.40 15.28 10.11
N SER A 141 -1.62 15.71 10.41
CA SER A 141 -2.03 15.98 11.79
C SER A 141 -2.07 14.69 12.61
N LYS A 142 -1.65 14.77 13.89
CA LYS A 142 -1.67 13.61 14.79
C LYS A 142 -3.10 13.11 15.00
N GLU A 143 -4.04 14.03 15.05
CA GLU A 143 -5.48 13.77 15.19
C GLU A 143 -5.98 12.91 14.04
N PHE A 144 -5.54 13.18 12.80
CA PHE A 144 -5.91 12.35 11.67
C PHE A 144 -5.18 11.00 11.67
N LEU A 145 -3.85 11.01 11.78
CA LEU A 145 -3.03 9.81 11.61
C LEU A 145 -3.32 8.74 12.68
N SER A 146 -3.64 9.14 13.92
CA SER A 146 -3.92 8.21 15.02
C SER A 146 -5.25 7.45 14.88
N GLN A 147 -6.18 7.91 14.03
CA GLN A 147 -7.45 7.20 13.78
C GLN A 147 -7.26 5.81 13.15
N PHE A 148 -6.09 5.54 12.57
CA PHE A 148 -5.77 4.27 11.93
C PHE A 148 -5.13 3.25 12.88
N GLU A 149 -4.69 3.67 14.07
CA GLU A 149 -4.06 2.78 15.04
C GLU A 149 -5.03 1.68 15.49
N GLY A 150 -4.57 0.44 15.50
CA GLY A 150 -5.37 -0.74 15.84
C GLY A 150 -6.29 -1.24 14.72
N LEU A 151 -6.33 -0.58 13.56
CA LEU A 151 -7.04 -1.12 12.39
C LEU A 151 -6.22 -2.21 11.71
N THR A 152 -6.92 -3.16 11.09
CA THR A 152 -6.35 -4.26 10.30
C THR A 152 -6.93 -4.27 8.89
N LEU A 153 -6.33 -5.06 7.98
CA LEU A 153 -6.92 -5.31 6.66
C LEU A 153 -8.34 -5.89 6.76
N GLY A 154 -8.61 -6.70 7.79
CA GLY A 154 -9.94 -7.25 8.04
C GLY A 154 -11.00 -6.17 8.30
N ASP A 155 -10.64 -5.02 8.87
CA ASP A 155 -11.58 -3.91 9.08
C ASP A 155 -11.94 -3.22 7.75
N PHE A 156 -11.00 -3.12 6.81
CA PHE A 156 -11.26 -2.62 5.44
C PHE A 156 -12.18 -3.57 4.65
N TYR A 157 -12.01 -4.89 4.77
CA TYR A 157 -12.94 -5.82 4.13
C TYR A 157 -14.33 -5.81 4.77
N LYS A 158 -14.43 -5.66 6.09
CA LYS A 158 -15.73 -5.46 6.76
C LYS A 158 -16.40 -4.17 6.32
N HIS A 159 -15.63 -3.11 6.07
CA HIS A 159 -16.17 -1.86 5.53
C HIS A 159 -16.88 -2.07 4.19
N ASP A 160 -16.30 -2.85 3.27
CA ASP A 160 -16.95 -3.17 1.99
C ASP A 160 -18.32 -3.85 2.17
N TYR A 161 -18.41 -4.75 3.16
CA TYR A 161 -19.66 -5.38 3.55
C TYR A 161 -20.66 -4.35 4.11
N TYR A 162 -20.26 -3.56 5.11
CA TYR A 162 -21.14 -2.60 5.77
C TYR A 162 -21.63 -1.52 4.78
N ALA A 163 -20.74 -0.99 3.95
CA ALA A 163 -21.09 0.00 2.91
C ALA A 163 -22.17 -0.49 1.95
N THR A 164 -22.30 -1.80 1.74
CA THR A 164 -23.30 -2.39 0.86
C THR A 164 -24.57 -2.84 1.61
N VAL A 165 -24.39 -3.49 2.76
CA VAL A 165 -25.44 -4.27 3.43
C VAL A 165 -26.07 -3.53 4.60
N ASP A 166 -25.29 -2.74 5.34
CA ASP A 166 -25.76 -1.97 6.49
C ASP A 166 -25.00 -0.63 6.59
N PRO A 167 -25.28 0.33 5.68
CA PRO A 167 -24.57 1.61 5.66
C PRO A 167 -24.81 2.38 6.95
N GLY A 168 -23.74 2.82 7.60
CA GLY A 168 -23.81 3.53 8.88
C GLY A 168 -23.78 2.61 10.11
N ALA A 169 -23.50 1.32 9.94
CA ALA A 169 -23.26 0.40 11.03
C ALA A 169 -22.22 0.95 12.01
N LYS A 170 -22.56 1.03 13.30
CA LYS A 170 -21.64 1.51 14.35
C LYS A 170 -20.37 0.65 14.50
N ALA A 171 -20.41 -0.58 14.01
CA ALA A 171 -19.29 -1.51 14.00
C ALA A 171 -18.29 -1.26 12.85
N ASP A 172 -18.64 -0.40 11.88
CA ASP A 172 -17.77 -0.05 10.76
C ASP A 172 -16.71 0.97 11.19
N LYS A 173 -15.56 0.44 11.61
CA LYS A 173 -14.44 1.25 12.09
C LYS A 173 -13.84 2.15 11.01
N VAL A 174 -13.88 1.73 9.74
CA VAL A 174 -13.31 2.51 8.64
C VAL A 174 -14.25 3.67 8.28
N ALA A 175 -15.56 3.45 8.27
CA ALA A 175 -16.53 4.53 8.10
C ALA A 175 -16.50 5.55 9.24
N ALA A 176 -16.03 5.16 10.44
CA ALA A 176 -15.87 6.06 11.57
C ALA A 176 -14.66 7.02 11.45
N ILE A 177 -13.75 6.81 10.49
CA ILE A 177 -12.62 7.70 10.25
C ILE A 177 -13.14 9.05 9.78
N THR A 178 -12.86 10.08 10.56
CA THR A 178 -13.26 11.45 10.25
C THR A 178 -12.19 12.10 9.38
N PRO A 179 -12.52 12.56 8.16
CA PRO A 179 -11.58 13.30 7.34
C PRO A 179 -11.20 14.61 8.05
N PRO A 180 -9.94 15.05 7.99
CA PRO A 180 -9.57 16.33 8.56
C PRO A 180 -10.23 17.49 7.78
N VAL A 181 -10.33 18.65 8.42
CA VAL A 181 -10.96 19.83 7.79
C VAL A 181 -10.00 20.43 6.77
N PHE A 182 -10.27 20.21 5.49
CA PHE A 182 -9.54 20.78 4.35
C PHE A 182 -10.49 21.39 3.32
N GLU A 183 -9.95 22.24 2.46
CA GLU A 183 -10.65 22.70 1.26
C GLU A 183 -10.97 21.52 0.33
N VAL A 184 -12.02 21.66 -0.49
CA VAL A 184 -12.45 20.65 -1.48
C VAL A 184 -11.29 20.14 -2.33
N SER A 185 -10.32 21.01 -2.62
CA SER A 185 -9.12 20.74 -3.39
C SER A 185 -8.22 19.61 -2.83
N GLY A 186 -8.32 19.29 -1.53
CA GLY A 186 -7.56 18.24 -0.84
C GLY A 186 -8.27 16.89 -0.71
N ARG A 187 -9.55 16.80 -1.07
CA ARG A 187 -10.32 15.54 -1.00
C ARG A 187 -9.70 14.38 -1.80
N PRO A 188 -9.20 14.58 -3.04
CA PRO A 188 -8.57 13.49 -3.78
C PRO A 188 -7.35 12.88 -3.08
N ASP A 189 -6.54 13.70 -2.40
CA ASP A 189 -5.35 13.22 -1.69
C ASP A 189 -5.71 12.46 -0.41
N TYR A 190 -6.81 12.83 0.24
CA TYR A 190 -7.39 12.06 1.34
C TYR A 190 -7.84 10.67 0.87
N GLU A 191 -8.60 10.60 -0.22
CA GLU A 191 -9.07 9.34 -0.81
C GLU A 191 -7.89 8.46 -1.29
N ALA A 192 -6.90 9.07 -1.94
CA ALA A 192 -5.67 8.40 -2.33
C ALA A 192 -4.91 7.85 -1.12
N SER A 193 -4.88 8.59 0.00
CA SER A 193 -4.26 8.12 1.25
C SER A 193 -4.95 6.88 1.81
N LEU A 194 -6.29 6.87 1.86
CA LEU A 194 -7.06 5.69 2.29
C LEU A 194 -6.80 4.48 1.38
N ARG A 195 -6.78 4.71 0.05
CA ARG A 195 -6.43 3.69 -0.93
C ARG A 195 -5.01 3.16 -0.73
N GLY A 196 -4.06 4.05 -0.43
CA GLY A 196 -2.67 3.70 -0.13
C GLY A 196 -2.55 2.83 1.12
N ILE A 197 -3.25 3.18 2.20
CA ILE A 197 -3.28 2.37 3.43
C ILE A 197 -3.83 0.98 3.13
N ARG A 198 -4.97 0.88 2.44
CA ARG A 198 -5.58 -0.41 2.03
C ARG A 198 -4.61 -1.23 1.18
N LYS A 199 -3.99 -0.62 0.17
CA LYS A 199 -2.99 -1.31 -0.68
C LYS A 199 -1.81 -1.82 0.13
N ASN A 200 -1.28 -1.00 1.03
CA ASN A 200 -0.16 -1.36 1.90
C ASN A 200 -0.50 -2.60 2.73
N LEU A 201 -1.67 -2.60 3.38
CA LEU A 201 -2.15 -3.74 4.16
C LEU A 201 -2.32 -5.02 3.33
N ILE A 202 -2.85 -4.93 2.11
CA ILE A 202 -3.00 -6.08 1.19
C ILE A 202 -1.63 -6.68 0.85
N LEU A 203 -0.67 -5.84 0.45
CA LEU A 203 0.66 -6.29 0.07
C LEU A 203 1.38 -6.97 1.24
N VAL A 204 1.26 -6.42 2.44
CA VAL A 204 1.88 -7.02 3.64
C VAL A 204 1.20 -8.34 4.01
N ASP A 205 -0.11 -8.47 3.81
CA ASP A 205 -0.81 -9.74 3.99
C ASP A 205 -0.30 -10.82 3.01
N PHE A 206 0.01 -10.43 1.77
CA PHE A 206 0.61 -11.33 0.77
C PHE A 206 2.05 -11.73 1.15
N PHE A 207 2.90 -10.75 1.47
CA PHE A 207 4.34 -10.98 1.62
C PHE A 207 4.74 -11.49 3.02
N VAL A 208 3.94 -11.19 4.06
CA VAL A 208 4.33 -11.42 5.45
C VAL A 208 3.36 -12.32 6.21
N TYR A 209 2.06 -12.04 6.12
CA TYR A 209 1.07 -12.72 6.97
C TYR A 209 0.44 -13.96 6.33
N GLY A 210 0.80 -14.30 5.10
CA GLY A 210 0.36 -15.52 4.44
C GLY A 210 -1.15 -15.53 4.17
N LYS A 211 -1.70 -14.40 3.71
CA LYS A 211 -3.13 -14.23 3.40
C LYS A 211 -4.04 -14.46 4.61
N LYS A 212 -3.61 -13.99 5.78
CA LYS A 212 -4.32 -14.12 7.06
C LYS A 212 -5.73 -13.53 7.01
N PHE A 213 -5.92 -12.45 6.22
CA PHE A 213 -7.19 -11.74 6.16
C PHE A 213 -8.12 -12.22 5.04
N GLU A 214 -7.72 -13.24 4.27
CA GLU A 214 -8.50 -13.82 3.19
C GLU A 214 -9.94 -14.22 3.60
N PRO A 215 -10.18 -14.85 4.77
CA PRO A 215 -11.55 -15.20 5.17
C PRO A 215 -12.46 -14.00 5.40
N TYR A 216 -11.92 -12.80 5.63
CA TYR A 216 -12.73 -11.57 5.73
C TYR A 216 -13.11 -11.06 4.34
N PHE A 217 -12.18 -11.10 3.39
CA PHE A 217 -12.42 -10.71 2.01
C PHE A 217 -13.53 -11.56 1.38
N GLU A 218 -13.39 -12.89 1.43
CA GLU A 218 -14.35 -13.81 0.83
C GLU A 218 -15.76 -13.66 1.40
N ARG A 219 -15.88 -13.50 2.73
CA ARG A 219 -17.17 -13.26 3.38
C ARG A 219 -17.79 -11.93 2.95
N ALA A 220 -17.00 -10.86 2.88
CA ALA A 220 -17.49 -9.55 2.44
C ALA A 220 -17.96 -9.61 0.99
N LYS A 221 -17.18 -10.23 0.10
CA LYS A 221 -17.50 -10.42 -1.32
C LYS A 221 -18.81 -11.19 -1.51
N GLN A 222 -18.92 -12.38 -0.91
CA GLN A 222 -20.13 -13.22 -1.00
C GLN A 222 -21.39 -12.49 -0.52
N ALA A 223 -21.26 -11.75 0.59
CA ALA A 223 -22.39 -10.99 1.13
C ALA A 223 -22.79 -9.82 0.22
N THR A 224 -21.83 -9.11 -0.37
CA THR A 224 -22.06 -8.05 -1.34
C THR A 224 -22.72 -8.58 -2.61
N GLU A 225 -22.26 -9.71 -3.15
CA GLU A 225 -22.86 -10.38 -4.31
C GLU A 225 -24.32 -10.79 -4.02
N LYS A 226 -24.56 -11.40 -2.86
CA LYS A 226 -25.91 -11.77 -2.42
C LYS A 226 -26.83 -10.55 -2.23
N ALA A 227 -26.30 -9.44 -1.73
CA ALA A 227 -27.08 -8.21 -1.56
C ALA A 227 -27.43 -7.56 -2.90
N LYS A 228 -26.53 -7.62 -3.90
CA LYS A 228 -26.80 -7.17 -5.27
C LYS A 228 -27.86 -8.03 -5.95
N ALA A 229 -27.73 -9.35 -5.88
CA ALA A 229 -28.70 -10.28 -6.47
C ALA A 229 -30.11 -10.21 -5.85
N ARG A 230 -30.28 -9.61 -4.66
CA ARG A 230 -31.59 -9.36 -4.05
C ARG A 230 -32.24 -8.04 -4.50
N LYS A 231 -31.46 -7.14 -5.10
CA LYS A 231 -31.92 -5.83 -5.58
C LYS A 231 -32.30 -5.86 -7.06
N GLU A 232 -31.88 -6.90 -7.78
CA GLU A 232 -32.28 -7.25 -9.16
C GLU A 232 -33.57 -8.10 -9.14
#